data_AF-B4S375-F1
#
_entry.id   AF-B4S375-F1
#
_cell.length_a   1.000
_cell.length_b   1.000
_cell.length_c   1.000
_cell.angle_alpha   90.00
_cell.angle_beta   90.00
_cell.angle_gamma   90.00
#
_symmetry.space_group_name_H-M   'P 1'
#
loop_
_entity.id
_entity.type
_entity.pdbx_description
1 polymer ?
#
loop_
_entity_poly.entity_id
_entity_poly.type
_entity_poly.pdbx_seq_one_letter_code
_entity_poly.pdbx_strand_id
1 'polypeptide(L)'
;MITPRNHLLIRAALLMLFCIPPTSARAETYYHITLKAFLEPADNSVVEWAWATLVEIPKERAFPEQAALAAQYGGSLRGSALGMVRASAWRSSHSKNIDMRCNARPSQMTISWQESASERVYIMGGLDNPDNPDQINFGFTTRTILMENGRWIDPMGRAYVVAGPPVMEGVRAEEMRGAYLLRPVNYLDPLKHYSHCGRNWTEQYLSVFNHFHFRDVFEINENDIFTQRGFGPRNENNIVCQIIRSSSRAHPHWQEQEFSIHP
;
A
#
# COMPACT_ATOMS: atom_id res chain seq x y z
N MET A 1 24.75 -56.70 26.31
CA MET A 1 23.71 -56.61 27.37
C MET A 1 23.12 -55.20 27.33
N ILE A 2 21.97 -55.04 26.70
CA ILE A 2 21.23 -53.77 26.67
C ILE A 2 20.26 -53.84 27.86
N THR A 3 20.45 -52.96 28.84
CA THR A 3 19.69 -52.96 30.09
C THR A 3 18.22 -52.56 29.87
N PRO A 4 17.25 -53.16 30.59
CA PRO A 4 15.80 -52.93 30.41
C PRO A 4 15.37 -51.46 30.61
N ARG A 5 16.22 -50.65 31.25
CA ARG A 5 16.04 -49.21 31.47
C ARG A 5 16.11 -48.37 30.18
N ASN A 6 16.81 -48.85 29.14
CA ASN A 6 16.94 -48.14 27.87
C ASN A 6 15.69 -48.27 27.00
N HIS A 7 14.91 -49.35 27.14
CA HIS A 7 13.66 -49.53 26.41
C HIS A 7 12.54 -48.62 26.91
N LEU A 8 12.54 -48.27 28.20
CA LEU A 8 11.53 -47.36 28.78
C LEU A 8 11.74 -45.92 28.31
N LEU A 9 13.00 -45.47 28.25
CA LEU A 9 13.35 -44.12 27.79
C LEU A 9 13.09 -43.94 26.29
N ILE A 10 13.38 -44.94 25.47
CA ILE A 10 13.11 -44.91 24.03
C ILE A 10 11.60 -44.93 23.75
N ARG A 11 10.82 -45.73 24.50
CA ARG A 11 9.35 -45.75 24.38
C ARG A 11 8.69 -44.45 24.86
N ALA A 12 9.21 -43.84 25.94
CA ALA A 12 8.72 -42.55 26.42
C ALA A 12 9.04 -41.40 25.45
N ALA A 13 10.21 -41.42 24.81
CA ALA A 13 10.59 -40.45 23.78
C ALA A 13 9.74 -40.58 22.50
N LEU A 14 9.43 -41.82 22.08
CA LEU A 14 8.54 -42.07 20.94
C LEU A 14 7.08 -41.68 21.22
N LEU A 15 6.58 -41.87 22.45
CA LEU A 15 5.23 -41.43 22.83
C LEU A 15 5.11 -39.90 22.87
N MET A 16 6.15 -39.18 23.35
CA MET A 16 6.14 -37.72 23.32
C MET A 16 6.17 -37.13 21.90
N LEU A 17 6.81 -37.81 20.94
CA LEU A 17 6.80 -37.39 19.54
C LEU A 17 5.39 -37.46 18.90
N PHE A 18 4.54 -38.37 19.37
CA PHE A 18 3.16 -38.53 18.90
C PHE A 18 2.15 -37.60 19.60
N CYS A 19 2.56 -36.91 20.67
CA CYS A 19 1.73 -35.93 21.38
C CYS A 19 1.93 -34.49 20.88
N ILE A 20 2.74 -34.28 19.84
CA ILE A 20 2.77 -32.99 19.15
C ILE A 20 1.51 -32.95 18.29
N PRO A 21 0.50 -32.13 18.63
CA PRO A 21 -0.66 -31.97 17.76
C PRO A 21 -0.15 -31.56 16.38
N PRO A 22 -0.73 -32.05 15.27
CA PRO A 22 -0.42 -31.50 13.97
C PRO A 22 -0.80 -30.02 14.03
N THR A 23 0.20 -29.15 14.21
CA THR A 23 0.08 -27.77 13.78
C THR A 23 -0.08 -27.89 12.27
N SER A 24 -1.33 -27.90 11.82
CA SER A 24 -1.68 -27.49 10.48
C SER A 24 -1.18 -26.06 10.35
N ALA A 25 0.09 -25.92 9.99
CA ALA A 25 0.65 -24.68 9.50
C ALA A 25 -0.10 -24.40 8.20
N ARG A 26 -1.27 -23.78 8.32
CA ARG A 26 -1.99 -23.23 7.18
C ARG A 26 -1.02 -22.22 6.57
N ALA A 27 -0.50 -22.54 5.39
CA ALA A 27 0.36 -21.63 4.67
C ALA A 27 -0.39 -20.31 4.53
N GLU A 28 0.25 -19.21 4.95
CA GLU A 28 -0.31 -17.89 4.80
C GLU A 28 -0.33 -17.52 3.32
N THR A 29 -1.43 -16.91 2.88
CA THR A 29 -1.56 -16.35 1.54
C THR A 29 -1.19 -14.88 1.59
N TYR A 30 -0.24 -14.47 0.76
CA TYR A 30 0.19 -13.10 0.59
C TYR A 30 -0.27 -12.55 -0.76
N TYR A 31 -0.57 -11.26 -0.79
CA TYR A 31 -0.93 -10.50 -1.97
C TYR A 31 0.09 -9.37 -2.15
N HIS A 32 0.87 -9.46 -3.22
CA HIS A 32 1.90 -8.50 -3.59
C HIS A 32 1.37 -7.58 -4.67
N ILE A 33 1.20 -6.31 -4.34
CA ILE A 33 0.62 -5.29 -5.21
C ILE A 33 1.76 -4.38 -5.69
N THR A 34 1.93 -4.29 -7.00
CA THR A 34 2.78 -3.28 -7.66
C THR A 34 1.90 -2.36 -8.49
N LEU A 35 1.99 -1.06 -8.25
CA LEU A 35 1.28 -0.03 -9.02
C LEU A 35 2.31 0.91 -9.66
N LYS A 36 2.07 1.25 -10.93
CA LYS A 36 2.74 2.34 -11.64
C LYS A 36 1.70 3.30 -12.19
N ALA A 37 1.67 4.52 -11.69
CA ALA A 37 0.86 5.59 -12.21
C ALA A 37 1.66 6.49 -13.14
N PHE A 38 1.09 6.81 -14.31
CA PHE A 38 1.61 7.82 -15.22
C PHE A 38 0.87 9.13 -14.95
N LEU A 39 1.63 10.17 -14.58
CA LEU A 39 1.07 11.43 -14.07
C LEU A 39 0.88 12.49 -15.16
N GLU A 40 1.65 12.40 -16.24
CA GLU A 40 1.56 13.30 -17.38
C GLU A 40 1.36 12.49 -18.67
N PRO A 41 0.24 12.66 -19.39
CA PRO A 41 -0.03 11.89 -20.60
C PRO A 41 1.00 12.08 -21.72
N ALA A 42 1.69 13.22 -21.73
CA ALA A 42 2.71 13.56 -22.71
C ALA A 42 4.14 13.20 -22.28
N ASP A 43 4.34 12.76 -21.03
CA ASP A 43 5.66 12.47 -20.47
C ASP A 43 5.61 11.21 -19.58
N ASN A 44 5.98 10.07 -20.19
CA ASN A 44 6.00 8.77 -19.53
C ASN A 44 7.11 8.62 -18.48
N SER A 45 7.99 9.61 -18.31
CA SER A 45 8.98 9.63 -17.23
C SER A 45 8.39 10.15 -15.92
N VAL A 46 7.22 10.79 -15.97
CA VAL A 46 6.54 11.34 -14.79
C VAL A 46 5.65 10.27 -14.19
N VAL A 47 6.19 9.56 -13.21
CA VAL A 47 5.56 8.36 -12.68
C VAL A 47 5.58 8.32 -11.17
N GLU A 48 4.57 7.64 -10.63
CA GLU A 48 4.51 7.23 -9.25
C GLU A 48 4.43 5.72 -9.15
N TRP A 49 5.21 5.14 -8.26
CA TRP A 49 5.19 3.73 -7.95
C TRP A 49 4.69 3.51 -6.53
N ALA A 50 3.93 2.43 -6.33
CA ALA A 50 3.60 1.93 -5.00
C ALA A 50 3.72 0.40 -4.97
N TRP A 51 4.25 -0.11 -3.86
CA TRP A 51 4.39 -1.53 -3.58
C TRP A 51 3.73 -1.83 -2.25
N ALA A 52 2.99 -2.92 -2.16
CA ALA A 52 2.40 -3.38 -0.91
C ALA A 52 2.41 -4.90 -0.83
N THR A 53 2.74 -5.43 0.35
CA THR A 53 2.43 -6.82 0.69
C THR A 53 1.32 -6.82 1.72
N LEU A 54 0.25 -7.56 1.42
CA LEU A 54 -0.83 -7.85 2.34
C LEU A 54 -0.88 -9.35 2.63
N VAL A 55 -1.34 -9.75 3.80
CA VAL A 55 -1.56 -11.15 4.19
C VAL A 55 -3.04 -11.41 4.40
N GLU A 56 -3.50 -12.58 3.98
CA GLU A 56 -4.87 -13.03 4.19
C GLU A 56 -5.12 -13.38 5.67
N ILE A 57 -6.06 -12.68 6.30
CA ILE A 57 -6.49 -12.93 7.67
C ILE A 57 -7.99 -13.23 7.67
N PRO A 58 -8.42 -14.43 8.12
CA PRO A 58 -9.85 -14.74 8.23
C PRO A 58 -10.58 -13.67 9.04
N LYS A 59 -11.77 -13.25 8.61
CA LYS A 59 -12.51 -12.17 9.30
C LYS A 59 -12.80 -12.48 10.76
N GLU A 60 -13.00 -13.75 11.11
CA GLU A 60 -13.15 -14.20 12.49
C GLU A 60 -11.97 -13.81 13.38
N ARG A 61 -10.74 -13.83 12.82
CA ARG A 61 -9.52 -13.43 13.51
C ARG A 61 -9.30 -11.92 13.48
N ALA A 62 -9.66 -11.26 12.38
CA ALA A 62 -9.51 -9.81 12.23
C ALA A 62 -10.54 -9.01 13.07
N PHE A 63 -11.72 -9.59 13.30
CA PHE A 63 -12.88 -8.98 13.96
C PHE A 63 -13.49 -9.93 15.02
N PRO A 64 -12.74 -10.25 16.10
CA PRO A 64 -13.14 -11.31 17.03
C PRO A 64 -14.44 -11.00 17.79
N GLU A 65 -14.69 -9.73 18.13
CA GLU A 65 -15.92 -9.33 18.81
C GLU A 65 -17.15 -9.49 17.92
N GLN A 66 -17.04 -9.08 16.65
CA GLN A 66 -18.09 -9.23 15.66
C GLN A 66 -18.32 -10.72 15.32
N ALA A 67 -17.25 -11.52 15.32
CA ALA A 67 -17.34 -12.97 15.12
C ALA A 67 -18.10 -13.65 16.27
N ALA A 68 -17.77 -13.28 17.52
CA ALA A 68 -18.47 -13.77 18.70
C ALA A 68 -19.95 -13.38 18.68
N LEU A 69 -20.26 -12.14 18.31
CA LEU A 69 -21.63 -11.67 18.16
C LEU A 69 -22.38 -12.46 17.08
N ALA A 70 -21.79 -12.66 15.90
CA ALA A 70 -22.40 -13.44 14.83
C ALA A 70 -22.69 -14.88 15.28
N ALA A 71 -21.75 -15.51 15.98
CA ALA A 71 -21.91 -16.86 16.52
C ALA A 71 -23.06 -16.96 17.54
N GLN A 72 -23.26 -15.95 18.39
CA GLN A 72 -24.38 -15.90 19.34
C GLN A 72 -25.75 -15.92 18.66
N TYR A 73 -25.84 -15.38 17.44
CA TYR A 73 -27.07 -15.37 16.63
C TYR A 73 -27.11 -16.51 15.59
N GLY A 74 -26.22 -17.51 15.71
CA GLY A 74 -26.18 -18.67 14.81
C GLY A 74 -25.56 -18.41 13.44
N GLY A 75 -24.83 -17.31 13.27
CA GLY A 75 -24.12 -16.94 12.04
C GLY A 75 -22.59 -17.08 12.16
N SER A 76 -21.88 -16.72 11.09
CA SER A 76 -20.41 -16.65 11.05
C SER A 76 -19.94 -15.49 10.17
N LEU A 77 -18.73 -15.00 10.42
CA LEU A 77 -18.09 -13.99 9.58
C LEU A 77 -17.32 -14.65 8.44
N ARG A 78 -17.90 -14.65 7.23
CA ARG A 78 -17.30 -15.24 6.04
C ARG A 78 -16.30 -14.30 5.35
N GLY A 79 -15.28 -14.89 4.73
CA GLY A 79 -14.26 -14.19 3.95
C GLY A 79 -13.04 -13.78 4.77
N SER A 80 -12.18 -12.98 4.16
CA SER A 80 -10.89 -12.59 4.73
C SER A 80 -10.68 -11.08 4.62
N ALA A 81 -10.09 -10.50 5.66
CA ALA A 81 -9.48 -9.18 5.59
C ALA A 81 -8.03 -9.31 5.14
N LEU A 82 -7.47 -8.27 4.52
CA LEU A 82 -6.07 -8.24 4.14
C LEU A 82 -5.30 -7.37 5.15
N GLY A 83 -4.43 -8.01 5.94
CA GLY A 83 -3.55 -7.34 6.88
C GLY A 83 -2.31 -6.78 6.19
N MET A 84 -1.95 -5.54 6.46
CA MET A 84 -0.76 -4.90 5.90
C MET A 84 0.51 -5.48 6.53
N VAL A 85 1.38 -6.03 5.69
CA VAL A 85 2.73 -6.51 6.06
C VAL A 85 3.73 -5.36 5.93
N ARG A 86 3.75 -4.73 4.75
CA ARG A 86 4.59 -3.57 4.43
C ARG A 86 4.04 -2.84 3.21
N ALA A 87 4.32 -1.56 3.09
CA ALA A 87 4.01 -0.78 1.89
C ALA A 87 5.01 0.37 1.71
N SER A 88 5.33 0.68 0.45
CA SER A 88 6.24 1.74 0.06
C SER A 88 5.72 2.45 -1.18
N ALA A 89 6.13 3.69 -1.37
CA ALA A 89 5.89 4.45 -2.58
C ALA A 89 7.15 5.22 -2.98
N TRP A 90 7.26 5.51 -4.27
CA TRP A 90 8.29 6.37 -4.85
C TRP A 90 7.66 7.21 -5.95
N ARG A 91 8.10 8.46 -6.09
CA ARG A 91 7.71 9.34 -7.20
C ARG A 91 8.94 9.85 -7.91
N SER A 92 8.86 10.03 -9.22
CA SER A 92 9.92 10.71 -9.97
C SER A 92 9.94 12.21 -9.71
N SER A 93 11.10 12.84 -9.90
CA SER A 93 11.20 14.30 -9.97
C SER A 93 10.50 14.81 -11.23
N HIS A 94 9.89 15.99 -11.16
CA HIS A 94 9.28 16.60 -12.33
C HIS A 94 9.30 18.12 -12.25
N SER A 95 9.32 18.76 -13.42
CA SER A 95 9.11 20.18 -13.58
C SER A 95 8.38 20.46 -14.88
N LYS A 96 7.30 21.23 -14.82
CA LYS A 96 6.57 21.68 -16.00
C LYS A 96 6.20 23.15 -15.93
N ASN A 97 6.05 23.73 -17.12
CA ASN A 97 5.52 25.08 -17.29
C ASN A 97 4.10 25.00 -17.84
N ILE A 98 3.19 25.76 -17.23
CA ILE A 98 1.82 25.93 -17.68
C ILE A 98 1.66 27.36 -18.13
N ASP A 99 1.15 27.56 -19.35
CA ASP A 99 0.81 28.90 -19.84
C ASP A 99 -0.33 29.49 -19.01
N MET A 100 -0.08 30.64 -18.40
CA MET A 100 -1.01 31.37 -17.56
C MET A 100 -0.93 32.87 -17.85
N ARG A 101 -1.83 33.67 -17.27
CA ARG A 101 -1.75 35.13 -17.37
C ARG A 101 -1.31 35.73 -16.03
N CYS A 102 -0.42 36.71 -16.09
CA CYS A 102 -0.01 37.55 -14.96
C CYS A 102 -0.35 39.00 -15.33
N ASN A 103 -1.27 39.63 -14.59
CA ASN A 103 -1.76 40.99 -14.87
C ASN A 103 -2.19 41.20 -16.34
N ALA A 104 -3.01 40.28 -16.85
CA ALA A 104 -3.50 40.22 -18.23
C ALA A 104 -2.44 40.03 -19.34
N ARG A 105 -1.16 39.85 -19.00
CA ARG A 105 -0.09 39.51 -19.94
C ARG A 105 0.18 38.00 -19.97
N PRO A 106 0.54 37.42 -21.13
CA PRO A 106 1.05 36.05 -21.18
C PRO A 106 2.22 35.85 -20.21
N SER A 107 2.20 34.76 -19.48
CA SER A 107 3.20 34.36 -18.49
C SER A 107 3.23 32.85 -18.40
N GLN A 108 4.20 32.30 -17.68
CA GLN A 108 4.25 30.88 -17.36
C GLN A 108 4.23 30.69 -15.85
N MET A 109 3.53 29.64 -15.41
CA MET A 109 3.58 29.11 -14.07
C MET A 109 4.42 27.84 -14.09
N THR A 110 5.50 27.81 -13.33
CA THR A 110 6.31 26.61 -13.15
C THR A 110 5.77 25.82 -11.97
N ILE A 111 5.60 24.52 -12.16
CA ILE A 111 5.26 23.55 -11.12
C ILE A 111 6.36 22.51 -11.07
N SER A 112 6.91 22.25 -9.89
CA SER A 112 7.96 21.24 -9.73
C SER A 112 7.88 20.48 -8.41
N TRP A 113 8.46 19.29 -8.38
CA TRP A 113 8.68 18.50 -7.16
C TRP A 113 9.91 17.62 -7.34
N GLN A 114 10.56 17.29 -6.24
CA GLN A 114 11.71 16.39 -6.26
C GLN A 114 11.27 14.93 -6.18
N GLU A 115 12.15 14.07 -6.67
CA GLU A 115 12.06 12.64 -6.43
C GLU A 115 11.98 12.37 -4.93
N SER A 116 11.10 11.46 -4.52
CA SER A 116 11.02 11.06 -3.12
C SER A 116 10.47 9.65 -2.97
N ALA A 117 11.03 8.92 -2.01
CA ALA A 117 10.50 7.63 -1.54
C ALA A 117 9.76 7.78 -0.20
N SER A 118 9.00 6.76 0.18
CA SER A 118 8.38 6.64 1.50
C SER A 118 7.98 5.22 1.84
N GLU A 119 8.18 4.81 3.09
CA GLU A 119 7.57 3.62 3.71
C GLU A 119 6.31 3.99 4.53
N ARG A 120 5.89 5.26 4.54
CA ARG A 120 4.69 5.75 5.22
C ARG A 120 3.50 5.70 4.29
N VAL A 121 3.20 4.48 3.88
CA VAL A 121 2.10 4.14 2.97
C VAL A 121 1.09 3.29 3.72
N TYR A 122 -0.18 3.66 3.61
CA TYR A 122 -1.28 3.02 4.31
C TYR A 122 -2.30 2.49 3.31
N ILE A 123 -2.50 1.18 3.37
CA ILE A 123 -3.34 0.42 2.45
C ILE A 123 -4.20 -0.55 3.26
N MET A 124 -5.43 -0.74 2.81
CA MET A 124 -6.36 -1.73 3.35
C MET A 124 -6.96 -2.54 2.21
N GLY A 125 -7.37 -3.78 2.50
CA GLY A 125 -8.08 -4.60 1.53
C GLY A 125 -8.83 -5.76 2.17
N GLY A 126 -9.52 -6.52 1.32
CA GLY A 126 -10.34 -7.65 1.72
C GLY A 126 -10.73 -8.53 0.55
N LEU A 127 -11.00 -9.79 0.87
CA LEU A 127 -11.68 -10.77 0.02
C LEU A 127 -13.13 -10.84 0.52
N ASP A 128 -13.85 -9.73 0.28
CA ASP A 128 -15.11 -9.46 0.97
C ASP A 128 -16.32 -10.15 0.36
N ASN A 129 -16.21 -10.64 -0.87
CA ASN A 129 -17.29 -11.35 -1.53
C ASN A 129 -17.29 -12.81 -1.10
N PRO A 130 -18.21 -13.24 -0.22
CA PRO A 130 -18.23 -14.60 0.29
C PRO A 130 -18.56 -15.64 -0.79
N ASP A 131 -19.14 -15.21 -1.90
CA ASP A 131 -19.53 -16.04 -3.04
C ASP A 131 -18.46 -16.06 -4.14
N ASN A 132 -17.44 -15.20 -4.03
CA ASN A 132 -16.27 -15.18 -4.91
C ASN A 132 -15.00 -14.86 -4.10
N PRO A 133 -14.32 -15.88 -3.53
CA PRO A 133 -13.12 -15.69 -2.73
C PRO A 133 -11.92 -15.18 -3.53
N ASP A 134 -11.97 -15.26 -4.86
CA ASP A 134 -10.96 -14.74 -5.77
C ASP A 134 -11.19 -13.26 -6.13
N GLN A 135 -12.25 -12.64 -5.61
CA GLN A 135 -12.46 -11.21 -5.75
C GLN A 135 -11.67 -10.44 -4.69
N ILE A 136 -10.63 -9.74 -5.15
CA ILE A 136 -9.81 -8.86 -4.31
C ILE A 136 -10.31 -7.42 -4.40
N ASN A 137 -10.38 -6.76 -3.24
CA ASN A 137 -10.60 -5.33 -3.14
C ASN A 137 -9.50 -4.72 -2.27
N PHE A 138 -8.93 -3.59 -2.69
CA PHE A 138 -8.03 -2.81 -1.84
C PHE A 138 -8.08 -1.32 -2.17
N GLY A 139 -7.55 -0.51 -1.28
CA GLY A 139 -7.36 0.91 -1.52
C GLY A 139 -6.46 1.55 -0.49
N PHE A 140 -5.92 2.71 -0.85
CA PHE A 140 -5.12 3.51 0.04
C PHE A 140 -6.02 4.32 0.98
N THR A 141 -5.68 4.38 2.26
CA THR A 141 -6.53 5.05 3.25
C THR A 141 -5.73 5.57 4.44
N THR A 142 -6.30 6.53 5.16
CA THR A 142 -5.80 6.96 6.48
C THR A 142 -6.66 6.44 7.63
N ARG A 143 -7.66 5.60 7.34
CA ARG A 143 -8.45 4.89 8.35
C ARG A 143 -7.58 3.85 9.07
N THR A 144 -8.16 3.23 10.09
CA THR A 144 -7.51 2.15 10.83
C THR A 144 -7.04 1.02 9.92
N ILE A 145 -5.79 0.60 10.08
CA ILE A 145 -5.15 -0.43 9.26
C ILE A 145 -4.98 -1.70 10.07
N LEU A 146 -5.48 -2.83 9.54
CA LEU A 146 -5.17 -4.15 10.07
C LEU A 146 -3.74 -4.49 9.69
N MET A 147 -2.93 -4.89 10.67
CA MET A 147 -1.55 -5.32 10.46
C MET A 147 -1.47 -6.85 10.35
N GLU A 148 -0.37 -7.36 9.79
CA GLU A 148 -0.05 -8.79 9.69
C GLU A 148 -0.26 -9.58 11.00
N ASN A 149 0.09 -8.98 12.14
CA ASN A 149 -0.06 -9.60 13.45
C ASN A 149 -1.49 -9.57 14.01
N GLY A 150 -2.48 -9.18 13.21
CA GLY A 150 -3.89 -9.08 13.61
C GLY A 150 -4.24 -7.84 14.44
N ARG A 151 -3.29 -6.94 14.71
CA ARG A 151 -3.57 -5.68 15.44
C ARG A 151 -4.03 -4.60 14.49
N TRP A 152 -4.96 -3.78 14.96
CA TRP A 152 -5.37 -2.56 14.29
C TRP A 152 -4.51 -1.39 14.75
N ILE A 153 -4.07 -0.56 13.80
CA ILE A 153 -3.38 0.70 14.08
C ILE A 153 -4.22 1.85 13.54
N ASP A 154 -4.24 2.97 14.26
CA ASP A 154 -4.74 4.24 13.71
C ASP A 154 -3.55 5.05 13.17
N PRO A 155 -3.47 5.29 11.85
CA PRO A 155 -2.48 6.20 11.30
C PRO A 155 -2.56 7.59 11.93
N MET A 156 -3.76 8.14 12.14
CA MET A 156 -3.93 9.51 12.65
C MET A 156 -3.41 9.69 14.08
N GLY A 157 -3.41 8.62 14.88
CA GLY A 157 -2.88 8.60 16.24
C GLY A 157 -1.35 8.59 16.34
N ARG A 158 -0.61 8.58 15.21
CA ARG A 158 0.85 8.57 15.19
C ARG A 158 1.41 9.99 15.00
N ALA A 159 2.54 10.27 15.63
CA ALA A 159 3.26 11.52 15.41
C ALA A 159 3.96 11.50 14.05
N TYR A 160 3.78 12.56 13.27
CA TYR A 160 4.45 12.76 11.98
C TYR A 160 5.27 14.03 12.03
N VAL A 161 6.57 13.89 11.83
CA VAL A 161 7.47 15.03 11.59
C VAL A 161 7.58 15.23 10.10
N VAL A 162 7.32 16.46 9.68
CA VAL A 162 7.36 16.89 8.29
C VAL A 162 8.34 18.04 8.16
N ALA A 163 9.25 17.93 7.19
CA ALA A 163 10.08 19.05 6.79
C ALA A 163 9.21 20.03 5.97
N GLY A 164 9.07 21.26 6.48
CA GLY A 164 8.53 22.37 5.71
C GLY A 164 9.55 22.89 4.69
N PRO A 165 9.21 23.94 3.92
CA PRO A 165 10.16 24.55 2.99
C PRO A 165 11.41 25.04 3.75
N PRO A 166 12.63 24.75 3.24
CA PRO A 166 13.86 25.17 3.90
C PRO A 166 13.94 26.70 3.95
N VAL A 167 14.31 27.25 5.11
CA VAL A 167 14.57 28.69 5.28
C VAL A 167 16.07 28.90 5.22
N MET A 168 16.55 29.58 4.19
CA MET A 168 17.97 29.93 4.00
C MET A 168 18.18 31.43 4.14
N GLU A 169 19.25 31.83 4.82
CA GLU A 169 19.62 33.24 4.96
C GLU A 169 19.90 33.87 3.58
N GLY A 170 19.34 35.07 3.35
CA GLY A 170 19.45 35.77 2.06
C GLY A 170 18.53 35.28 0.95
N VAL A 171 17.78 34.18 1.16
CA VAL A 171 16.79 33.67 0.20
C VAL A 171 15.38 34.03 0.69
N ARG A 172 14.55 34.57 -0.20
CA ARG A 172 13.15 34.81 0.13
C ARG A 172 12.46 33.47 0.43
N ALA A 173 11.98 33.33 1.67
CA ALA A 173 11.27 32.13 2.09
C ALA A 173 10.06 31.84 1.19
N GLU A 174 9.87 30.56 0.85
CA GLU A 174 8.69 30.10 0.15
C GLU A 174 7.49 30.11 1.10
N GLU A 175 6.37 30.64 0.64
CA GLU A 175 5.12 30.62 1.39
C GLU A 175 4.55 29.19 1.36
N MET A 176 4.34 28.55 2.51
CA MET A 176 3.56 27.32 2.56
C MET A 176 2.07 27.66 2.45
N ARG A 177 1.41 27.19 1.40
CA ARG A 177 -0.04 27.32 1.23
C ARG A 177 -0.75 26.03 1.62
N GLY A 178 -1.78 26.19 2.45
CA GLY A 178 -2.53 25.07 3.01
C GLY A 178 -1.83 24.43 4.21
N ALA A 179 -2.51 23.45 4.80
CA ALA A 179 -1.98 22.65 5.91
C ALA A 179 -1.38 21.35 5.39
N TYR A 180 -0.37 20.84 6.11
CA TYR A 180 0.01 19.45 5.95
C TYR A 180 -1.07 18.55 6.57
N LEU A 181 -1.58 17.61 5.80
CA LEU A 181 -2.54 16.61 6.26
C LEU A 181 -1.91 15.23 6.15
N LEU A 182 -2.19 14.34 7.11
CA LEU A 182 -1.85 12.93 6.92
C LEU A 182 -2.59 12.41 5.68
N ARG A 183 -1.85 11.81 4.75
CA ARG A 183 -2.38 11.19 3.53
C ARG A 183 -2.16 9.68 3.56
N PRO A 184 -2.81 8.93 2.68
CA PRO A 184 -2.48 7.52 2.53
C PRO A 184 -1.03 7.27 2.09
N VAL A 185 -0.44 8.17 1.28
CA VAL A 185 0.98 8.15 0.89
C VAL A 185 1.65 9.44 1.37
N ASN A 186 2.69 9.34 2.20
CA ASN A 186 3.37 10.50 2.79
C ASN A 186 4.87 10.49 2.47
N TYR A 187 5.27 11.22 1.43
CA TYR A 187 6.68 11.31 1.00
C TYR A 187 7.62 11.94 2.03
N LEU A 188 8.90 11.54 1.99
CA LEU A 188 9.95 12.17 2.80
C LEU A 188 10.12 13.65 2.43
N ASP A 189 10.13 13.96 1.14
CA ASP A 189 9.89 15.30 0.63
C ASP A 189 8.42 15.40 0.18
N PRO A 190 7.54 16.01 0.99
CA PRO A 190 6.13 16.17 0.64
C PRO A 190 5.86 17.44 -0.14
N LEU A 191 6.86 18.20 -0.58
CA LEU A 191 6.66 19.52 -1.15
C LEU A 191 6.40 19.44 -2.65
N LYS A 192 5.50 20.31 -3.10
CA LYS A 192 5.27 20.67 -4.49
C LYS A 192 5.42 22.16 -4.61
N HIS A 193 6.37 22.60 -5.43
CA HIS A 193 6.76 23.99 -5.58
C HIS A 193 6.05 24.63 -6.76
N TYR A 194 5.76 25.91 -6.60
CA TYR A 194 5.11 26.73 -7.58
C TYR A 194 5.84 28.06 -7.71
N SER A 195 6.02 28.51 -8.95
CA SER A 195 6.52 29.85 -9.26
C SER A 195 5.64 30.50 -10.31
N HIS A 196 5.06 31.65 -9.98
CA HIS A 196 4.24 32.42 -10.91
C HIS A 196 4.24 33.91 -10.55
N CYS A 197 4.41 34.78 -11.54
CA CYS A 197 4.24 36.24 -11.39
C CYS A 197 5.10 36.84 -10.25
N GLY A 198 6.36 36.37 -10.13
CA GLY A 198 7.30 36.81 -9.09
C GLY A 198 7.00 36.31 -7.67
N ARG A 199 6.13 35.31 -7.54
CA ARG A 199 5.78 34.67 -6.26
C ARG A 199 6.13 33.19 -6.30
N ASN A 200 6.73 32.71 -5.22
CA ASN A 200 7.00 31.31 -4.99
C ASN A 200 6.19 30.84 -3.79
N TRP A 201 5.59 29.65 -3.90
CA TRP A 201 4.90 29.00 -2.79
C TRP A 201 5.01 27.49 -2.90
N THR A 202 4.78 26.80 -1.79
CA THR A 202 4.74 25.34 -1.72
C THR A 202 3.38 24.87 -1.26
N GLU A 203 2.96 23.71 -1.74
CA GLU A 203 1.83 22.96 -1.20
C GLU A 203 2.27 21.54 -0.86
N GLN A 204 1.47 20.85 -0.06
CA GLN A 204 1.64 19.42 0.11
C GLN A 204 1.35 18.71 -1.21
N TYR A 205 2.31 17.96 -1.70
CA TYR A 205 2.14 17.09 -2.85
C TYR A 205 1.08 16.02 -2.56
N LEU A 206 0.16 15.83 -3.51
CA LEU A 206 -0.92 14.86 -3.41
C LEU A 206 -0.62 13.68 -4.34
N SER A 207 -0.27 12.53 -3.76
CA SER A 207 -0.14 11.29 -4.53
C SER A 207 -1.45 10.94 -5.22
N VAL A 208 -1.34 10.40 -6.43
CA VAL A 208 -2.51 9.92 -7.18
C VAL A 208 -3.15 8.69 -6.53
N PHE A 209 -2.38 7.96 -5.72
CA PHE A 209 -2.89 6.82 -4.98
C PHE A 209 -3.86 7.20 -3.85
N ASN A 210 -3.94 8.47 -3.44
CA ASN A 210 -4.81 8.93 -2.35
C ASN A 210 -6.30 8.61 -2.54
N HIS A 211 -6.76 8.45 -3.78
CA HIS A 211 -8.14 8.13 -4.12
C HIS A 211 -8.28 6.80 -4.87
N PHE A 212 -7.20 6.01 -4.92
CA PHE A 212 -7.17 4.77 -5.67
C PHE A 212 -7.85 3.65 -4.90
N HIS A 213 -8.88 3.09 -5.53
CA HIS A 213 -9.56 1.89 -5.11
C HIS A 213 -9.56 0.89 -6.26
N PHE A 214 -9.18 -0.33 -5.94
CA PHE A 214 -9.09 -1.41 -6.89
C PHE A 214 -10.03 -2.55 -6.47
N ARG A 215 -10.68 -3.13 -7.47
CA ARG A 215 -11.54 -4.30 -7.34
C ARG A 215 -11.40 -5.12 -8.59
N ASP A 216 -10.99 -6.36 -8.46
CA ASP A 216 -10.84 -7.28 -9.58
C ASP A 216 -10.95 -8.73 -9.11
N VAL A 217 -10.89 -9.67 -10.05
CA VAL A 217 -11.06 -11.10 -9.78
C VAL A 217 -9.89 -11.85 -10.41
N PHE A 218 -9.27 -12.76 -9.65
CA PHE A 218 -8.28 -13.68 -10.23
C PHE A 218 -8.99 -14.68 -11.14
N GLU A 219 -8.47 -14.92 -12.34
CA GLU A 219 -9.03 -15.97 -13.19
C GLU A 219 -8.79 -17.36 -12.57
N ILE A 220 -9.57 -18.34 -13.03
CA ILE A 220 -9.54 -19.68 -12.43
C ILE A 220 -8.16 -20.31 -12.64
N ASN A 221 -7.52 -20.70 -11.53
CA ASN A 221 -6.15 -21.23 -11.46
C ASN A 221 -5.04 -20.21 -11.73
N GLU A 222 -5.35 -18.92 -11.84
CA GLU A 222 -4.33 -17.87 -11.92
C GLU A 222 -3.97 -17.33 -10.54
N ASN A 223 -2.71 -16.93 -10.39
CA ASN A 223 -2.22 -16.30 -9.17
C ASN A 223 -1.78 -14.86 -9.42
N ASP A 224 -2.01 -14.33 -10.61
CA ASP A 224 -1.67 -12.98 -10.96
C ASP A 224 -2.86 -12.23 -11.56
N ILE A 225 -2.86 -10.92 -11.37
CA ILE A 225 -3.71 -9.98 -12.08
C ILE A 225 -2.76 -8.94 -12.65
N PHE A 226 -2.77 -8.76 -13.96
CA PHE A 226 -2.04 -7.69 -14.63
C PHE A 226 -3.01 -6.86 -15.48
N THR A 227 -3.21 -5.59 -15.10
CA THR A 227 -4.22 -4.74 -15.74
C THR A 227 -3.82 -3.29 -15.78
N GLN A 228 -4.50 -2.51 -16.61
CA GLN A 228 -4.36 -1.06 -16.71
C GLN A 228 -5.72 -0.40 -16.51
N ARG A 229 -5.76 0.65 -15.69
CA ARG A 229 -6.96 1.45 -15.44
C ARG A 229 -6.71 2.92 -15.69
N GLY A 230 -7.64 3.55 -16.40
CA GLY A 230 -7.69 5.00 -16.50
C GLY A 230 -8.14 5.64 -15.18
N PHE A 231 -7.62 6.82 -14.86
CA PHE A 231 -8.06 7.63 -13.74
C PHE A 231 -7.97 9.14 -14.06
N GLY A 232 -8.67 9.95 -13.27
CA GLY A 232 -8.80 11.39 -13.49
C GLY A 232 -10.17 11.80 -14.05
N PRO A 233 -10.49 13.10 -14.12
CA PRO A 233 -11.79 13.61 -14.59
C PRO A 233 -12.25 13.09 -15.96
N ARG A 234 -11.32 12.66 -16.82
CA ARG A 234 -11.55 12.13 -18.17
C ARG A 234 -10.80 10.83 -18.43
N ASN A 235 -10.35 10.13 -17.38
CA ASN A 235 -9.47 8.95 -17.52
C ASN A 235 -8.20 9.23 -18.34
N GLU A 236 -7.71 10.47 -18.27
CA GLU A 236 -6.55 10.93 -19.03
C GLU A 236 -5.24 10.31 -18.55
N ASN A 237 -5.19 9.88 -17.29
CA ASN A 237 -4.02 9.26 -16.69
C ASN A 237 -4.23 7.75 -16.56
N ASN A 238 -3.14 7.00 -16.47
CA ASN A 238 -3.17 5.54 -16.42
C ASN A 238 -2.43 4.99 -15.21
N ILE A 239 -3.00 3.97 -14.58
CA ILE A 239 -2.34 3.14 -13.57
C ILE A 239 -2.24 1.72 -14.11
N VAL A 240 -1.02 1.22 -14.19
CA VAL A 240 -0.75 -0.21 -14.39
C VAL A 240 -0.67 -0.87 -13.02
N CYS A 241 -1.36 -1.99 -12.86
CA CYS A 241 -1.50 -2.73 -11.62
C CYS A 241 -1.11 -4.19 -11.86
N GLN A 242 -0.19 -4.69 -11.03
CA GLN A 242 0.10 -6.11 -10.92
C GLN A 242 -0.21 -6.57 -9.50
N ILE A 243 -0.91 -7.69 -9.36
CA ILE A 243 -1.16 -8.34 -8.07
C ILE A 243 -0.72 -9.78 -8.18
N ILE A 244 0.17 -10.23 -7.31
CA ILE A 244 0.65 -11.62 -7.27
C ILE A 244 0.24 -12.25 -5.94
N ARG A 245 -0.50 -13.36 -6.01
CA ARG A 245 -0.82 -14.23 -4.89
C ARG A 245 0.34 -15.21 -4.67
N SER A 246 0.83 -15.31 -3.44
CA SER A 246 2.00 -16.14 -3.12
C SER A 246 1.91 -16.71 -1.71
N SER A 247 2.67 -17.77 -1.43
CA SER A 247 2.93 -18.27 -0.06
C SER A 247 4.15 -17.60 0.58
N SER A 248 4.87 -16.77 -0.16
CA SER A 248 6.03 -16.03 0.33
C SER A 248 5.60 -14.69 0.92
N ARG A 249 6.14 -14.36 2.09
CA ARG A 249 6.03 -13.01 2.67
C ARG A 249 6.79 -11.95 1.86
N ALA A 250 7.84 -12.35 1.16
CA ALA A 250 8.71 -11.45 0.42
C ALA A 250 8.06 -11.05 -0.92
N HIS A 251 7.92 -9.74 -1.13
CA HIS A 251 7.38 -9.20 -2.37
C HIS A 251 8.38 -9.44 -3.53
N PRO A 252 7.95 -10.04 -4.65
CA PRO A 252 8.86 -10.45 -5.73
C PRO A 252 9.55 -9.25 -6.39
N HIS A 253 8.83 -8.14 -6.57
CA HIS A 253 9.33 -6.92 -7.22
C HIS A 253 9.45 -5.74 -6.24
N TRP A 254 9.91 -6.01 -5.01
CA TRP A 254 9.91 -4.99 -3.97
C TRP A 254 10.77 -3.79 -4.36
N GLN A 255 10.14 -2.62 -4.53
CA GLN A 255 10.82 -1.36 -4.91
C GLN A 255 11.52 -1.42 -6.28
N GLU A 256 11.28 -2.47 -7.07
CA GLU A 256 11.71 -2.54 -8.47
C GLU A 256 10.80 -1.61 -9.29
N GLN A 257 11.42 -0.65 -9.99
CA GLN A 257 10.74 0.36 -10.81
C GLN A 257 10.60 -0.10 -12.27
N GLU A 258 10.46 -1.40 -12.46
CA GLU A 258 10.30 -2.06 -13.75
C GLU A 258 9.19 -3.09 -13.64
N PHE A 259 8.50 -3.35 -14.75
CA PHE A 259 7.62 -4.52 -14.83
C PHE A 259 8.41 -5.64 -15.48
N SER A 260 8.88 -6.59 -14.67
CA SER A 260 9.36 -7.87 -15.19
C SER A 260 8.16 -8.75 -15.51
N ILE A 261 7.94 -8.98 -16.80
CA ILE A 261 7.08 -10.07 -17.27
C ILE A 261 7.95 -11.32 -17.21
N HIS A 262 7.61 -12.27 -16.34
CA HIS A 262 8.17 -13.61 -16.48
C HIS A 262 7.46 -14.31 -17.64
N PRO A 263 8.20 -14.74 -18.68
CA PRO A 263 7.63 -15.47 -19.81
C PRO A 263 7.19 -16.89 -19.44
#